data_AF-A0A0K1E205-F1
#
_entry.id   AF-A0A0K1E205-F1
#
_cell.length_a   1.000
_cell.length_b   1.000
_cell.length_c   1.000
_cell.angle_alpha   90.00
_cell.angle_beta   90.00
_cell.angle_gamma   90.00
#
_symmetry.space_group_name_H-M   'P 1'
#
loop_
_entity.id
_entity.type
_entity.pdbx_description
1 polymer ?
#
loop_
_entity_poly.entity_id
_entity_poly.type
_entity_poly.pdbx_seq_one_letter_code
_entity_poly.pdbx_strand_id
1 'polypeptide(L)'
;MSKAKWAWVTSLLLAAYAVAYVSWIPPHAVLTQAYPMNATHFTTYVNNTTVYIVQANLSFHGSPAEEQAVMQYLYSQCQHMAVDVLNATQISESEQLWLADVYCSSDGSMWLWLRWLPLRFTAYSGYVQFANATNATVITPVGTFTNYIPAGWYLDPATKAVFMIPEANITLLAYVDRLSAQLKALKAELDKSRADANQTASLAAKLEAQAERLEAQRRALEEALRQREAELTALQANLRAAQAENERLKAQLAQLKAENDQLKAKLASMNQTLASLNDQLSSLKTQLETRVSGGEEGPNPLIYVLPIALAGVAAAFFIYRQKKAEE
;
A
#
# COMPACT_ATOMS: atom_id res chain seq x y z
N MET A 1 11.81 23.26 28.99
CA MET A 1 10.78 23.35 27.92
C MET A 1 10.73 21.96 27.32
N SER A 2 9.69 21.12 27.45
CA SER A 2 8.26 21.29 27.21
C SER A 2 7.43 20.49 28.23
N LYS A 3 6.23 20.98 28.53
CA LYS A 3 5.32 20.54 29.59
C LYS A 3 4.45 19.38 29.08
N ALA A 4 4.64 18.17 29.62
CA ALA A 4 3.66 17.09 29.47
C ALA A 4 2.67 17.16 30.66
N LYS A 5 1.59 17.91 30.47
CA LYS A 5 0.41 17.87 31.35
C LYS A 5 -0.36 16.59 31.04
N TRP A 6 -0.19 15.55 31.85
CA TRP A 6 -1.15 14.45 31.92
C TRP A 6 -2.36 14.92 32.71
N ALA A 7 -3.27 15.59 32.01
CA ALA A 7 -4.58 15.92 32.53
C ALA A 7 -5.48 14.69 32.42
N TRP A 8 -5.85 14.14 33.58
CA TRP A 8 -7.11 13.45 33.86
C TRP A 8 -7.60 12.46 32.80
N VAL A 9 -7.28 11.19 33.05
CA VAL A 9 -8.00 10.03 32.52
C VAL A 9 -9.46 10.15 32.93
N THR A 10 -10.24 10.75 32.03
CA THR A 10 -11.62 10.38 31.68
C THR A 10 -12.51 9.93 32.84
N SER A 11 -13.13 10.92 33.49
CA SER A 11 -14.53 10.81 33.90
C SER A 11 -15.37 10.40 32.69
N LEU A 12 -15.73 9.12 32.57
CA LEU A 12 -16.77 8.64 31.65
C LEU A 12 -17.16 7.19 31.98
N LEU A 13 -17.40 6.90 33.26
CA LEU A 13 -17.94 5.62 33.74
C LEU A 13 -19.38 5.75 34.28
N LEU A 14 -20.16 6.71 33.80
CA LEU A 14 -21.57 6.90 34.21
C LEU A 14 -22.58 7.06 33.07
N ALA A 15 -22.19 6.87 31.81
CA ALA A 15 -23.11 6.96 30.67
C ALA A 15 -23.76 5.61 30.28
N ALA A 16 -23.94 4.70 31.24
CA ALA A 16 -24.65 3.43 31.00
C ALA A 16 -26.19 3.56 31.00
N TYR A 17 -26.73 4.78 31.17
CA TYR A 17 -28.18 5.07 31.12
C TYR A 17 -28.70 5.38 29.70
N ALA A 18 -27.88 5.24 28.66
CA ALA A 18 -28.08 5.86 27.35
C ALA A 18 -29.10 5.20 26.40
N VAL A 19 -30.25 4.71 26.90
CA VAL A 19 -31.39 4.36 26.01
C VAL A 19 -32.78 4.53 26.66
N ALA A 20 -32.90 5.27 27.77
CA ALA A 20 -34.23 5.60 28.31
C ALA A 20 -34.79 6.84 27.61
N TYR A 21 -36.07 6.80 27.22
CA TYR A 21 -36.74 7.99 26.69
C TYR A 21 -36.94 9.02 27.82
N VAL A 22 -36.90 10.29 27.47
CA VAL A 22 -37.01 11.38 28.44
C VAL A 22 -38.32 12.12 28.23
N SER A 23 -39.04 12.47 29.30
CA SER A 23 -40.28 13.24 29.16
C SER A 23 -40.07 14.60 28.51
N TRP A 24 -40.97 14.95 27.61
CA TRP A 24 -40.87 16.12 26.74
C TRP A 24 -42.19 16.88 26.65
N ILE A 25 -42.20 18.00 25.91
CA ILE A 25 -43.39 18.80 25.61
C ILE A 25 -43.92 18.51 24.20
N PRO A 26 -45.22 18.74 23.95
CA PRO A 26 -45.74 18.70 22.60
C PRO A 26 -45.02 19.73 21.71
N PRO A 27 -44.75 19.42 20.43
CA PRO A 27 -44.14 20.37 19.50
C PRO A 27 -44.92 21.67 19.32
N HIS A 28 -46.23 21.66 19.57
CA HIS A 28 -47.13 22.81 19.46
C HIS A 28 -47.40 23.54 20.79
N ALA A 29 -46.83 23.09 21.91
CA ALA A 29 -47.00 23.77 23.19
C ALA A 29 -46.29 25.13 23.20
N VAL A 30 -46.96 26.15 23.75
CA VAL A 30 -46.44 27.51 23.81
C VAL A 30 -45.58 27.68 25.06
N LEU A 31 -44.30 28.01 24.88
CA LEU A 31 -43.43 28.39 25.99
C LEU A 31 -43.86 29.77 26.52
N THR A 32 -44.27 29.81 27.79
CA THR A 32 -44.72 31.05 28.44
C THR A 32 -44.35 31.08 29.91
N GLN A 33 -44.18 32.28 30.45
CA GLN A 33 -43.97 32.50 31.87
C GLN A 33 -45.32 32.54 32.59
N ALA A 34 -45.87 31.36 32.86
CA ALA A 34 -47.03 31.23 33.74
C ALA A 34 -46.59 31.26 35.21
N TYR A 35 -47.50 31.51 36.14
CA TYR A 35 -47.23 31.47 37.57
C TYR A 35 -48.34 30.67 38.25
N PRO A 36 -48.01 29.69 39.11
CA PRO A 36 -49.03 28.94 39.82
C PRO A 36 -49.74 29.87 40.83
N MET A 37 -51.06 29.95 40.72
CA MET A 37 -51.89 30.67 41.69
C MET A 37 -52.40 29.73 42.79
N ASN A 38 -52.75 28.50 42.42
CA ASN A 38 -53.11 27.42 43.33
C ASN A 38 -52.69 26.07 42.71
N ALA A 39 -53.05 24.96 43.35
CA ALA A 39 -52.67 23.61 42.93
C ALA A 39 -53.06 23.22 41.48
N THR A 40 -54.03 23.89 40.85
CA THR A 40 -54.53 23.55 39.50
C THR A 40 -54.69 24.76 38.56
N HIS A 41 -54.44 25.97 39.05
CA HIS A 41 -54.66 27.21 38.33
C HIS A 41 -53.37 28.01 38.23
N PHE A 42 -53.15 28.57 37.04
CA PHE A 42 -52.00 29.39 36.73
C PHE A 42 -52.47 30.72 36.14
N THR A 43 -51.61 31.72 36.15
CA THR A 43 -51.84 32.98 35.47
C THR A 43 -50.63 33.36 34.62
N THR A 44 -50.86 33.98 33.48
CA THR A 44 -49.80 34.55 32.65
C THR A 44 -50.30 35.82 31.98
N TYR A 45 -49.37 36.61 31.46
CA TYR A 45 -49.68 37.86 30.77
C TYR A 45 -49.19 37.77 29.33
N VAL A 46 -50.13 37.81 28.39
CA VAL A 46 -49.86 37.66 26.96
C VAL A 46 -50.49 38.83 26.23
N ASN A 47 -49.69 39.59 25.48
CA ASN A 47 -50.17 40.70 24.63
C ASN A 47 -51.12 41.68 25.37
N ASN A 48 -50.73 42.11 26.56
CA ASN A 48 -51.51 43.04 27.38
C ASN A 48 -52.85 42.47 27.90
N THR A 49 -53.01 41.15 27.88
CA THR A 49 -54.19 40.40 28.33
C THR A 49 -53.79 39.47 29.48
N THR A 50 -54.55 39.49 30.57
CA THR A 50 -54.40 38.53 31.67
C THR A 50 -55.03 37.21 31.28
N VAL A 51 -54.24 36.14 31.33
CA VAL A 51 -54.68 34.81 30.95
C VAL A 51 -54.72 33.93 32.19
N TYR A 52 -55.91 33.50 32.56
CA TYR A 52 -56.14 32.49 33.58
C TYR A 52 -56.08 31.11 32.95
N ILE A 53 -55.19 30.26 33.44
CA ILE A 53 -55.00 28.90 32.93
C ILE A 53 -55.56 27.93 33.95
N VAL A 54 -56.49 27.09 33.52
CA VAL A 54 -57.05 25.99 34.30
C VAL A 54 -56.55 24.69 33.72
N GLN A 55 -55.98 23.84 34.57
CA GLN A 55 -55.54 22.53 34.14
C GLN A 55 -56.73 21.64 33.76
N ALA A 56 -56.68 21.08 32.55
CA ALA A 56 -57.70 20.16 32.08
C ALA A 56 -57.65 18.82 32.81
N ASN A 57 -58.82 18.31 33.21
CA ASN A 57 -59.01 16.97 33.77
C ASN A 57 -58.14 16.65 35.00
N LEU A 58 -57.78 17.68 35.78
CA LEU A 58 -57.04 17.54 37.02
C LEU A 58 -57.76 18.32 38.12
N SER A 59 -58.02 17.65 39.23
CA SER A 59 -58.66 18.24 40.41
C SER A 59 -57.79 18.04 41.64
N PHE A 60 -57.86 18.97 42.58
CA PHE A 60 -57.13 18.90 43.84
C PHE A 60 -58.12 18.86 45.01
N HIS A 61 -57.95 17.89 45.91
CA HIS A 61 -58.82 17.65 47.07
C HIS A 61 -58.02 17.54 48.38
N GLY A 62 -56.80 18.08 48.40
CA GLY A 62 -55.95 18.05 49.59
C GLY A 62 -56.35 19.09 50.63
N SER A 63 -55.89 18.86 51.85
CA SER A 63 -55.89 19.83 52.95
C SER A 63 -54.99 21.04 52.63
N PRO A 64 -55.14 22.17 53.35
CA PRO A 64 -54.25 23.33 53.17
C PRO A 64 -52.76 23.00 53.38
N ALA A 65 -52.44 22.03 54.24
CA ALA A 65 -51.06 21.58 54.45
C ALA A 65 -50.51 20.83 53.22
N GLU A 66 -51.33 19.99 52.58
CA GLU A 66 -50.96 19.30 51.34
C GLU A 66 -50.84 20.29 50.18
N GLU A 67 -51.72 21.30 50.12
CA GLU A 67 -51.65 22.36 49.12
C GLU A 67 -50.32 23.10 49.24
N GLN A 68 -49.90 23.46 50.45
CA GLN A 68 -48.61 24.12 50.67
C GLN A 68 -47.42 23.27 50.21
N ALA A 69 -47.44 21.97 50.49
CA ALA A 69 -46.38 21.04 50.06
C ALA A 69 -46.32 20.90 48.53
N VAL A 70 -47.49 20.80 47.88
CA VAL A 70 -47.62 20.74 46.42
C VAL A 70 -47.13 22.03 45.78
N MET A 71 -47.53 23.18 46.32
CA MET A 71 -47.09 24.48 45.79
C MET A 71 -45.57 24.63 45.88
N GLN A 72 -44.94 24.21 46.98
CA GLN A 72 -43.47 24.18 47.09
C GLN A 72 -42.83 23.29 46.01
N TYR A 73 -43.42 22.13 45.74
CA TYR A 73 -42.94 21.26 44.66
C TYR A 73 -43.08 21.96 43.29
N LEU A 74 -44.23 22.53 42.98
CA LEU A 74 -44.46 23.25 41.71
C LEU A 74 -43.49 24.43 41.56
N TYR A 75 -43.27 25.23 42.60
CA TYR A 75 -42.27 26.32 42.54
C TYR A 75 -40.86 25.82 42.25
N SER A 76 -40.48 24.65 42.76
CA SER A 76 -39.16 24.07 42.51
C SER A 76 -39.01 23.51 41.09
N GLN A 77 -40.08 22.88 40.57
CA GLN A 77 -40.04 22.15 39.31
C GLN A 77 -40.42 23.01 38.11
N CYS A 78 -41.17 24.10 38.31
CA CYS A 78 -41.75 24.87 37.22
C CYS A 78 -41.02 26.21 37.01
N GLN A 79 -39.70 26.15 36.80
CA GLN A 79 -38.91 27.34 36.43
C GLN A 79 -39.15 27.74 34.97
N HIS A 80 -39.34 26.74 34.11
CA HIS A 80 -39.78 26.87 32.72
C HIS A 80 -41.16 26.25 32.57
N MET A 81 -42.04 26.88 31.79
CA MET A 81 -43.38 26.40 31.54
C MET A 81 -43.72 26.41 30.05
N ALA A 82 -44.47 25.38 29.65
CA ALA A 82 -45.08 25.27 28.35
C ALA A 82 -46.56 24.93 28.55
N VAL A 83 -47.42 25.55 27.75
CA VAL A 83 -48.87 25.43 27.86
C VAL A 83 -49.42 24.97 26.51
N ASP A 84 -50.10 23.83 26.52
CA ASP A 84 -50.86 23.33 25.38
C ASP A 84 -52.33 23.71 25.55
N VAL A 85 -52.75 24.74 24.81
CA VAL A 85 -54.07 25.36 24.95
C VAL A 85 -55.11 24.52 24.23
N LEU A 86 -55.99 23.86 24.99
CA LEU A 86 -57.06 23.02 24.45
C LEU A 86 -58.29 23.86 24.07
N ASN A 87 -58.61 24.85 24.89
CA ASN A 87 -59.69 25.78 24.64
C ASN A 87 -59.37 27.15 25.25
N ALA A 88 -59.68 28.23 24.52
CA ALA A 88 -59.52 29.59 24.98
C ALA A 88 -60.86 30.31 24.92
N THR A 89 -61.30 30.87 26.05
CA THR A 89 -62.54 31.64 26.17
C THR A 89 -62.21 33.07 26.56
N GLN A 90 -62.75 34.04 25.83
CA GLN A 90 -62.63 35.45 26.20
C GLN A 90 -63.60 35.76 27.34
N ILE A 91 -63.10 36.31 28.45
CA ILE A 91 -63.94 36.74 29.58
C ILE A 91 -64.28 38.23 29.44
N SER A 92 -63.29 39.06 29.13
CA SER A 92 -63.43 40.51 28.95
C SER A 92 -62.43 41.02 27.91
N GLU A 93 -62.41 42.31 27.59
CA GLU A 93 -61.47 42.89 26.60
C GLU A 93 -60.00 42.60 26.92
N SER A 94 -59.65 42.44 28.21
CA SER A 94 -58.28 42.20 28.69
C SER A 94 -58.11 40.90 29.48
N GLU A 95 -59.09 40.00 29.48
CA GLU A 95 -59.02 38.74 30.22
C GLU A 95 -59.45 37.53 29.40
N GLN A 96 -58.68 36.45 29.51
CA GLN A 96 -58.95 35.17 28.88
C GLN A 96 -58.85 34.02 29.87
N LEU A 97 -59.66 32.99 29.64
CA LEU A 97 -59.61 31.72 30.33
C LEU A 97 -59.12 30.64 29.36
N TRP A 98 -58.00 30.02 29.66
CA TRP A 98 -57.46 28.89 28.92
C TRP A 98 -57.69 27.61 29.71
N LEU A 99 -58.40 26.67 29.11
CA LEU A 99 -58.37 25.28 29.52
C LEU A 99 -57.19 24.62 28.81
N ALA A 100 -56.19 24.15 29.55
CA ALA A 100 -54.92 23.73 28.97
C ALA A 100 -54.28 22.54 29.68
N ASP A 101 -53.41 21.87 28.94
CA ASP A 101 -52.40 20.98 29.50
C ASP A 101 -51.14 21.79 29.82
N VAL A 102 -50.65 21.67 31.06
CA VAL A 102 -49.49 22.43 31.54
C VAL A 102 -48.31 21.49 31.72
N TYR A 103 -47.18 21.92 31.18
CA TYR A 103 -45.89 21.26 31.31
C TYR A 103 -44.92 22.22 31.96
N CYS A 104 -44.05 21.69 32.82
CA CYS A 104 -43.03 22.52 33.44
C CYS A 104 -41.70 21.79 33.63
N SER A 105 -40.62 22.54 33.74
CA SER A 105 -39.27 22.00 33.87
C SER A 105 -38.41 22.88 34.76
N SER A 106 -37.52 22.26 35.54
CA SER A 106 -36.59 22.97 36.40
C SER A 106 -35.40 23.56 35.63
N ASP A 107 -35.02 22.93 34.51
CA ASP A 107 -33.82 23.27 33.74
C ASP A 107 -34.01 23.17 32.21
N GLY A 108 -35.21 22.80 31.75
CA GLY A 108 -35.54 22.61 30.34
C GLY A 108 -35.14 21.25 29.75
N SER A 109 -34.52 20.36 30.53
CA SER A 109 -34.02 19.06 30.04
C SER A 109 -35.06 17.93 30.14
N MET A 110 -35.89 17.97 31.18
CA MET A 110 -36.98 17.02 31.40
C MET A 110 -38.24 17.78 31.77
N TRP A 111 -39.34 17.44 31.11
CA TRP A 111 -40.60 18.16 31.31
C TRP A 111 -41.59 17.32 32.12
N LEU A 112 -42.09 17.91 33.20
CA LEU A 112 -43.17 17.38 34.01
C LEU A 112 -44.49 17.77 33.35
N TRP A 113 -45.20 16.79 32.80
CA TRP A 113 -46.61 16.98 32.47
C TRP A 113 -47.41 16.97 33.78
N LEU A 114 -48.06 18.08 34.13
CA LEU A 114 -48.72 18.21 35.42
C LEU A 114 -49.92 17.24 35.58
N ARG A 115 -50.44 16.64 34.50
CA ARG A 115 -51.41 15.53 34.62
C ARG A 115 -50.83 14.28 35.28
N TRP A 116 -49.51 14.17 35.43
CA TRP A 116 -48.86 13.10 36.18
C TRP A 116 -48.80 13.34 37.69
N LEU A 117 -49.23 14.50 38.20
CA LEU A 117 -49.22 14.78 39.64
C LEU A 117 -49.97 13.74 40.50
N PRO A 118 -51.08 13.10 40.06
CA PRO A 118 -51.70 11.99 40.79
C PRO A 118 -50.77 10.80 41.03
N LEU A 119 -49.72 10.61 40.22
CA LEU A 119 -48.74 9.54 40.41
C LEU A 119 -47.78 9.84 41.58
N ARG A 120 -47.71 11.10 42.02
CA ARG A 120 -46.81 11.56 43.09
C ARG A 120 -47.57 11.99 44.35
N PHE A 121 -48.74 12.57 44.19
CA PHE A 121 -49.53 13.17 45.27
C PHE A 121 -50.97 12.65 45.22
N THR A 122 -51.38 11.95 46.28
CA THR A 122 -52.74 11.40 46.41
C THR A 122 -53.83 12.46 46.52
N ALA A 123 -53.45 13.70 46.86
CA ALA A 123 -54.35 14.85 46.92
C ALA A 123 -54.89 15.27 45.53
N TYR A 124 -54.25 14.84 44.45
CA TYR A 124 -54.74 15.07 43.10
C TYR A 124 -55.61 13.91 42.61
N SER A 125 -56.72 14.26 41.96
CA SER A 125 -57.58 13.33 41.24
C SER A 125 -57.54 13.65 39.75
N GLY A 126 -57.19 12.66 38.95
CA GLY A 126 -57.08 12.77 37.50
C GLY A 126 -56.71 11.42 36.88
N TYR A 127 -57.24 11.13 35.71
CA TYR A 127 -56.93 9.89 35.01
C TYR A 127 -55.59 10.01 34.27
N VAL A 128 -54.64 9.13 34.63
CA VAL A 128 -53.39 8.95 33.91
C VAL A 128 -53.47 7.65 33.13
N GLN A 129 -53.53 7.76 31.81
CA GLN A 129 -53.47 6.61 30.93
C GLN A 129 -52.06 6.01 30.96
N PHE A 130 -51.97 4.69 30.81
CA PHE A 130 -50.70 3.99 30.64
C PHE A 130 -50.74 3.14 29.37
N ALA A 131 -49.58 2.97 28.75
CA ALA A 131 -49.39 2.09 27.61
C ALA A 131 -48.44 0.94 27.97
N ASN A 132 -48.74 -0.25 27.47
CA ASN A 132 -47.79 -1.36 27.48
C ASN A 132 -46.68 -1.07 26.48
N ALA A 133 -45.46 -1.04 26.98
CA ALA A 133 -44.27 -0.58 26.31
C ALA A 133 -43.12 -1.54 26.65
N THR A 134 -43.25 -2.79 26.21
CA THR A 134 -42.33 -3.90 26.57
C THR A 134 -40.88 -3.55 26.26
N ASN A 135 -39.99 -3.74 27.25
CA ASN A 135 -38.57 -3.42 27.19
C ASN A 135 -38.23 -1.94 26.98
N ALA A 136 -39.18 -1.02 27.16
CA ALA A 136 -38.91 0.40 27.18
C ALA A 136 -38.86 0.95 28.60
N THR A 137 -37.95 1.89 28.82
CA THR A 137 -37.83 2.66 30.06
C THR A 137 -37.95 4.12 29.72
N VAL A 138 -38.77 4.85 30.47
CA VAL A 138 -38.80 6.32 30.42
C VAL A 138 -38.42 6.92 31.76
N ILE A 139 -37.76 8.08 31.70
CA ILE A 139 -37.40 8.89 32.86
C ILE A 139 -38.24 10.16 32.82
N THR A 140 -38.90 10.45 33.94
CA THR A 140 -39.75 11.63 34.11
C THR A 140 -39.48 12.28 35.47
N PRO A 141 -39.86 13.55 35.68
CA PRO A 141 -39.74 14.20 37.00
C PRO A 141 -40.59 13.56 38.12
N VAL A 142 -41.57 12.72 37.80
CA VAL A 142 -42.36 11.96 38.80
C VAL A 142 -41.81 10.56 39.07
N GLY A 143 -40.87 10.08 38.26
CA GLY A 143 -40.27 8.77 38.44
C GLY A 143 -39.80 8.12 37.14
N THR A 144 -39.20 6.94 37.28
CA THR A 144 -38.76 6.08 36.18
C THR A 144 -39.77 4.96 35.99
N PHE A 145 -40.24 4.77 34.76
CA PHE A 145 -41.24 3.75 34.41
C PHE A 145 -40.66 2.76 33.40
N THR A 146 -40.86 1.47 33.64
CA THR A 146 -40.38 0.39 32.76
C THR A 146 -41.54 -0.53 32.39
N ASN A 147 -41.62 -0.95 31.13
CA ASN A 147 -42.67 -1.83 30.56
C ASN A 147 -44.09 -1.26 30.54
N TYR A 148 -44.44 -0.36 31.47
CA TYR A 148 -45.75 0.26 31.59
C TYR A 148 -45.56 1.75 31.81
N ILE A 149 -45.73 2.52 30.74
CA ILE A 149 -45.28 3.91 30.65
C ILE A 149 -46.51 4.82 30.63
N PRO A 150 -46.54 5.90 31.42
CA PRO A 150 -47.66 6.84 31.37
C PRO A 150 -47.78 7.44 29.96
N ALA A 151 -48.99 7.82 29.57
CA ALA A 151 -49.18 8.58 28.35
C ALA A 151 -48.47 9.93 28.46
N GLY A 152 -48.03 10.47 27.33
CA GLY A 152 -47.37 11.77 27.26
C GLY A 152 -46.36 11.86 26.12
N TRP A 153 -45.67 13.00 26.07
CA TRP A 153 -44.64 13.28 25.08
C TRP A 153 -43.26 12.88 25.58
N TYR A 154 -42.48 12.28 24.70
CA TYR A 154 -41.16 11.74 24.99
C TYR A 154 -40.16 12.10 23.90
N LEU A 155 -38.90 12.27 24.30
CA LEU A 155 -37.74 12.49 23.45
C LEU A 155 -36.85 11.25 23.49
N ASP A 156 -36.45 10.77 22.31
CA ASP A 156 -35.37 9.82 22.18
C ASP A 156 -34.01 10.54 22.21
N PRO A 157 -33.15 10.30 23.22
CA PRO A 157 -31.85 10.93 23.28
C PRO A 157 -30.92 10.56 22.12
N ALA A 158 -31.08 9.38 21.52
CA ALA A 158 -30.23 8.88 20.45
C ALA A 158 -30.58 9.54 19.11
N THR A 159 -31.86 9.61 18.78
CA THR A 159 -32.33 10.13 17.47
C THR A 159 -32.82 11.56 17.49
N LYS A 160 -33.07 12.11 18.69
CA LYS A 160 -33.71 13.41 18.90
C LYS A 160 -35.15 13.47 18.39
N ALA A 161 -35.79 12.32 18.15
CA ALA A 161 -37.19 12.25 17.77
C ALA A 161 -38.10 12.52 18.97
N VAL A 162 -39.13 13.34 18.77
CA VAL A 162 -40.20 13.61 19.74
C VAL A 162 -41.45 12.83 19.32
N PHE A 163 -42.06 12.10 20.25
CA PHE A 163 -43.24 11.27 19.96
C PHE A 163 -44.17 11.19 21.18
N MET A 164 -45.44 10.84 20.95
CA MET A 164 -46.46 10.72 21.99
C MET A 164 -46.85 9.27 22.24
N ILE A 165 -46.89 8.82 23.48
CA ILE A 165 -47.45 7.51 23.89
C ILE A 165 -48.89 7.74 24.37
N PRO A 166 -49.89 6.92 23.97
CA PRO A 166 -49.79 5.63 23.25
C PRO A 166 -49.75 5.69 21.72
N GLU A 167 -49.85 6.86 21.10
CA GLU A 167 -49.94 6.98 19.63
C GLU A 167 -48.69 6.46 18.89
N ALA A 168 -47.54 6.40 19.57
CA ALA A 168 -46.28 5.94 19.02
C ALA A 168 -46.02 4.44 19.28
N ASN A 169 -45.68 3.70 18.22
CA ASN A 169 -45.10 2.35 18.34
C ASN A 169 -43.58 2.45 18.56
N ILE A 170 -43.19 2.55 19.84
CA ILE A 170 -41.79 2.71 20.26
C ILE A 170 -40.87 1.58 19.82
N THR A 171 -41.38 0.35 19.70
CA THR A 171 -40.61 -0.82 19.25
C THR A 171 -40.23 -0.67 17.77
N LEU A 172 -41.14 -0.13 16.96
CA LEU A 172 -40.89 0.12 15.55
C LEU A 172 -39.84 1.22 15.35
N LEU A 173 -39.90 2.30 16.13
CA LEU A 173 -38.91 3.40 16.06
C LEU A 173 -37.49 2.89 16.36
N ALA A 174 -37.31 2.18 17.49
CA ALA A 174 -36.03 1.60 17.86
C ALA A 174 -35.49 0.60 16.81
N TYR A 175 -36.37 -0.14 16.16
CA TYR A 175 -36.01 -1.05 15.08
C TYR A 175 -35.51 -0.31 13.83
N VAL A 176 -36.20 0.76 13.43
CA VAL A 176 -35.80 1.62 12.29
C VAL A 176 -34.43 2.24 12.52
N ASP A 177 -34.15 2.69 13.74
CA ASP A 177 -32.86 3.30 14.08
C ASP A 177 -31.71 2.31 14.05
N ARG A 178 -31.95 1.11 14.58
CA ARG A 178 -30.97 0.02 14.51
C ARG A 178 -30.65 -0.34 13.05
N LEU A 179 -31.66 -0.42 12.19
CA LEU A 179 -31.46 -0.68 10.76
C LEU A 179 -30.69 0.46 10.08
N SER A 180 -31.02 1.72 10.39
CA SER A 180 -30.31 2.89 9.86
C SER A 180 -28.82 2.89 10.26
N ALA A 181 -28.51 2.56 11.51
CA ALA A 181 -27.13 2.42 11.99
C ALA A 181 -26.38 1.27 11.29
N GLN A 182 -27.04 0.12 11.11
CA GLN A 182 -26.48 -1.03 10.38
C GLN A 182 -26.18 -0.68 8.91
N LEU A 183 -27.08 0.05 8.24
CA LEU A 183 -26.87 0.52 6.86
C LEU A 183 -25.66 1.45 6.75
N LYS A 184 -25.48 2.38 7.70
CA LYS A 184 -24.30 3.26 7.73
C LYS A 184 -23.01 2.47 7.92
N ALA A 185 -23.00 1.47 8.81
CA ALA A 185 -21.84 0.61 9.04
C ALA A 185 -21.48 -0.21 7.78
N LEU A 186 -22.46 -0.85 7.16
CA LEU A 186 -22.26 -1.61 5.91
C LEU A 186 -21.73 -0.72 4.78
N LYS A 187 -22.22 0.52 4.68
CA LYS A 187 -21.75 1.47 3.67
C LYS A 187 -20.27 1.84 3.88
N ALA A 188 -19.86 2.06 5.13
CA ALA A 188 -18.46 2.33 5.45
C ALA A 188 -17.55 1.13 5.15
N GLU A 189 -18.01 -0.09 5.41
CA GLU A 189 -17.26 -1.31 5.08
C GLU A 189 -17.13 -1.53 3.57
N LEU A 190 -18.18 -1.23 2.79
CA LEU A 190 -18.14 -1.28 1.34
C LEU A 190 -17.13 -0.27 0.76
N ASP A 191 -17.11 0.97 1.28
CA ASP A 191 -16.17 2.00 0.84
C ASP A 191 -14.72 1.62 1.16
N LYS A 192 -14.47 0.99 2.33
CA LYS A 192 -13.17 0.43 2.68
C LYS A 192 -12.74 -0.70 1.74
N SER A 193 -13.62 -1.68 1.49
CA SER A 193 -13.33 -2.79 0.59
C SER A 193 -13.00 -2.32 -0.83
N ARG A 194 -13.67 -1.26 -1.31
CA ARG A 194 -13.37 -0.63 -2.59
C ARG A 194 -11.98 0.00 -2.61
N ALA A 195 -11.56 0.67 -1.53
CA ALA A 195 -10.22 1.24 -1.42
C ALA A 195 -9.13 0.16 -1.44
N ASP A 196 -9.34 -0.93 -0.68
CA ASP A 196 -8.42 -2.07 -0.65
C ASP A 196 -8.29 -2.72 -2.04
N ALA A 197 -9.40 -2.93 -2.75
CA ALA A 197 -9.40 -3.48 -4.10
C ALA A 197 -8.59 -2.61 -5.09
N ASN A 198 -8.73 -1.28 -5.02
CA ASN A 198 -7.96 -0.35 -5.84
C ASN A 198 -6.45 -0.42 -5.52
N GLN A 199 -6.08 -0.57 -4.25
CA GLN A 199 -4.69 -0.73 -3.83
C GLN A 199 -4.10 -2.05 -4.36
N THR A 200 -4.85 -3.15 -4.25
CA THR A 200 -4.43 -4.45 -4.79
C THR A 200 -4.26 -4.41 -6.31
N ALA A 201 -5.17 -3.76 -7.04
CA ALA A 201 -5.04 -3.58 -8.49
C ALA A 201 -3.77 -2.79 -8.87
N SER A 202 -3.43 -1.74 -8.12
CA SER A 202 -2.19 -0.98 -8.34
C SER A 202 -0.93 -1.82 -8.08
N LEU A 203 -0.95 -2.67 -7.05
CA LEU A 203 0.16 -3.59 -6.76
C LEU A 203 0.31 -4.65 -7.84
N ALA A 204 -0.79 -5.22 -8.34
CA ALA A 204 -0.78 -6.18 -9.43
C ALA A 204 -0.14 -5.58 -10.69
N ALA A 205 -0.55 -4.39 -11.10
CA ALA A 205 0.03 -3.69 -12.26
C ALA A 205 1.55 -3.41 -12.09
N LYS A 206 1.99 -3.09 -10.86
CA LYS A 206 3.43 -2.91 -10.57
C LYS A 206 4.21 -4.23 -10.68
N LEU A 207 3.64 -5.33 -10.20
CA LEU A 207 4.27 -6.65 -10.28
C LEU A 207 4.34 -7.15 -11.72
N GLU A 208 3.30 -6.94 -12.53
CA GLU A 208 3.30 -7.24 -13.96
C GLU A 208 4.42 -6.48 -14.68
N ALA A 209 4.55 -5.17 -14.47
CA ALA A 209 5.62 -4.38 -15.05
C ALA A 209 7.03 -4.84 -14.61
N GLN A 210 7.17 -5.31 -13.36
CA GLN A 210 8.44 -5.89 -12.89
C GLN A 210 8.75 -7.22 -13.56
N ALA A 211 7.74 -8.08 -13.76
CA ALA A 211 7.90 -9.36 -14.44
C ALA A 211 8.35 -9.16 -15.90
N GLU A 212 7.72 -8.24 -16.64
CA GLU A 212 8.12 -7.89 -18.01
C GLU A 212 9.57 -7.39 -18.07
N ARG A 213 9.98 -6.54 -17.11
CA ARG A 213 11.36 -6.04 -17.04
C ARG A 213 12.36 -7.16 -16.78
N LEU A 214 12.06 -8.08 -15.88
CA LEU A 214 12.91 -9.24 -15.58
C LEU A 214 13.00 -10.18 -16.79
N GLU A 215 11.90 -10.37 -17.52
CA GLU A 215 11.91 -11.19 -18.73
C GLU A 215 12.77 -10.56 -19.83
N ALA A 216 12.69 -9.24 -20.03
CA ALA A 216 13.57 -8.52 -20.95
C ALA A 216 15.05 -8.64 -20.57
N GLN A 217 15.37 -8.53 -19.28
CA GLN A 217 16.74 -8.73 -18.77
C GLN A 217 17.23 -10.16 -19.04
N ARG A 218 16.39 -11.17 -18.84
CA ARG A 218 16.72 -12.57 -19.11
C ARG A 218 17.09 -12.77 -20.59
N ARG A 219 16.26 -12.25 -21.51
CA ARG A 219 16.53 -12.33 -22.95
C ARG A 219 17.83 -11.64 -23.35
N ALA A 220 18.12 -10.48 -22.77
CA ALA A 220 19.39 -9.77 -23.03
C ALA A 220 20.61 -10.56 -22.55
N LEU A 221 20.52 -11.22 -21.38
CA LEU A 221 21.56 -12.09 -20.85
C LEU A 221 21.77 -13.35 -21.70
N GLU A 222 20.69 -13.98 -22.16
CA GLU A 222 20.74 -15.14 -23.07
C GLU A 222 21.46 -14.80 -24.37
N GLU A 223 21.18 -13.63 -24.96
CA GLU A 223 21.84 -13.18 -26.19
C GLU A 223 23.33 -12.87 -25.94
N ALA A 224 23.66 -12.22 -24.83
CA ALA A 224 25.06 -11.96 -24.45
C ALA A 224 25.84 -13.27 -24.24
N LEU A 225 25.23 -14.29 -23.65
CA LEU A 225 25.84 -15.61 -23.49
C LEU A 225 26.15 -16.23 -24.86
N ARG A 226 25.18 -16.22 -25.78
CA ARG A 226 25.34 -16.76 -27.13
C ARG A 226 26.48 -16.07 -27.90
N GLN A 227 26.60 -14.76 -27.76
CA GLN A 227 27.70 -13.99 -28.35
C GLN A 227 29.06 -14.42 -27.77
N ARG A 228 29.15 -14.61 -26.44
CA ARG A 228 30.38 -15.09 -25.79
C ARG A 228 30.76 -16.51 -26.21
N GLU A 229 29.79 -17.41 -26.37
CA GLU A 229 30.04 -18.76 -26.89
C GLU A 229 30.60 -18.74 -28.31
N ALA A 230 30.07 -17.86 -29.17
CA ALA A 230 30.58 -17.67 -30.53
C ALA A 230 32.02 -17.11 -30.53
N GLU A 231 32.30 -16.11 -29.67
CA GLU A 231 33.65 -15.56 -29.48
C GLU A 231 34.65 -16.63 -29.01
N LEU A 232 34.28 -17.45 -28.03
CA LEU A 232 35.13 -18.54 -27.53
C LEU A 232 35.44 -19.55 -28.64
N THR A 233 34.43 -19.92 -29.44
CA THR A 233 34.61 -20.85 -30.56
C THR A 233 35.58 -20.29 -31.60
N ALA A 234 35.45 -19.01 -31.94
CA ALA A 234 36.36 -18.32 -32.86
C ALA A 234 37.78 -18.26 -32.30
N LEU A 235 37.93 -17.90 -31.02
CA LEU A 235 39.23 -17.82 -30.36
C LEU A 235 39.93 -19.18 -30.30
N GLN A 236 39.17 -20.26 -30.07
CA GLN A 236 39.70 -21.62 -30.06
C GLN A 236 40.13 -22.10 -31.45
N ALA A 237 39.42 -21.69 -32.51
CA ALA A 237 39.85 -21.93 -33.88
C ALA A 237 41.16 -21.18 -34.20
N ASN A 238 41.26 -19.91 -33.81
CA ASN A 238 42.48 -19.11 -33.97
C ASN A 238 43.67 -19.73 -33.22
N LEU A 239 43.46 -20.23 -32.01
CA LEU A 239 44.51 -20.91 -31.24
C LEU A 239 45.03 -22.15 -31.96
N ARG A 240 44.13 -22.99 -32.50
CA ARG A 240 44.54 -24.18 -33.29
C ARG A 240 45.32 -23.79 -34.54
N ALA A 241 44.89 -22.75 -35.24
CA ALA A 241 45.60 -22.24 -36.42
C ALA A 241 47.02 -21.75 -36.05
N ALA A 242 47.15 -20.98 -34.97
CA ALA A 242 48.45 -20.50 -34.49
C ALA A 242 49.36 -21.65 -34.05
N GLN A 243 48.82 -22.71 -33.41
CA GLN A 243 49.57 -23.91 -33.05
C GLN A 243 50.10 -24.64 -34.30
N ALA A 244 49.25 -24.81 -35.33
CA ALA A 244 49.66 -25.44 -36.58
C ALA A 244 50.77 -24.65 -37.30
N GLU A 245 50.66 -23.32 -37.33
CA GLU A 245 51.68 -22.44 -37.90
C GLU A 245 53.00 -22.53 -37.11
N ASN A 246 52.94 -22.60 -35.77
CA ASN A 246 54.13 -22.77 -34.94
C ASN A 246 54.87 -24.08 -35.23
N GLU A 247 54.14 -25.19 -35.38
CA GLU A 247 54.73 -26.48 -35.75
C GLU A 247 55.33 -26.46 -37.16
N ARG A 248 54.68 -25.79 -38.12
CA ARG A 248 55.24 -25.57 -39.46
C ARG A 248 56.56 -24.80 -39.41
N LEU A 249 56.60 -23.70 -38.66
CA LEU A 249 57.81 -22.88 -38.49
C LEU A 249 58.93 -23.66 -37.81
N LYS A 250 58.62 -24.50 -36.80
CA LYS A 250 59.61 -25.40 -36.19
C LYS A 250 60.18 -26.40 -37.19
N ALA A 251 59.34 -27.01 -38.03
CA ALA A 251 59.78 -27.94 -39.05
C ALA A 251 60.71 -27.26 -40.08
N GLN A 252 60.34 -26.06 -40.54
CA GLN A 252 61.19 -25.25 -41.42
C GLN A 252 62.55 -24.91 -40.78
N LEU A 253 62.55 -24.56 -39.49
CA LEU A 253 63.77 -24.25 -38.75
C LEU A 253 64.67 -25.49 -38.60
N ALA A 254 64.09 -26.68 -38.38
CA ALA A 254 64.83 -27.93 -38.34
C ALA A 254 65.45 -28.28 -39.71
N GLN A 255 64.69 -28.08 -40.79
CA GLN A 255 65.19 -28.28 -42.16
C GLN A 255 66.35 -27.34 -42.49
N LEU A 256 66.20 -26.04 -42.23
CA LEU A 256 67.26 -25.06 -42.45
C LEU A 256 68.52 -25.36 -41.63
N LYS A 257 68.36 -25.88 -40.41
CA LYS A 257 69.48 -26.33 -39.58
C LYS A 257 70.20 -27.52 -40.22
N ALA A 258 69.48 -28.52 -40.71
CA ALA A 258 70.05 -29.67 -41.41
C ALA A 258 70.79 -29.26 -42.69
N GLU A 259 70.20 -28.36 -43.48
CA GLU A 259 70.85 -27.79 -44.66
C GLU A 259 72.15 -27.03 -44.30
N ASN A 260 72.14 -26.26 -43.20
CA ASN A 260 73.32 -25.57 -42.71
C ASN A 260 74.44 -26.56 -42.32
N ASP A 261 74.10 -27.64 -41.63
CA ASP A 261 75.05 -28.67 -41.23
C ASP A 261 75.63 -29.43 -42.43
N GLN A 262 74.80 -29.73 -43.44
CA GLN A 262 75.27 -30.30 -44.72
C GLN A 262 76.22 -29.36 -45.46
N LEU A 263 75.88 -28.07 -45.54
CA LEU A 263 76.74 -27.07 -46.17
C LEU A 263 78.08 -26.94 -45.42
N LYS A 264 78.09 -26.97 -44.09
CA LYS A 264 79.32 -27.01 -43.28
C LYS A 264 80.16 -28.25 -43.56
N ALA A 265 79.54 -29.43 -43.63
CA ALA A 265 80.24 -30.67 -43.95
C ALA A 265 80.86 -30.63 -45.35
N LYS A 266 80.13 -30.11 -46.33
CA LYS A 266 80.63 -29.91 -47.71
C LYS A 266 81.81 -28.94 -47.73
N LEU A 267 81.74 -27.85 -46.96
CA LEU A 267 82.81 -26.87 -46.84
C LEU A 267 84.07 -27.49 -46.19
N ALA A 268 83.89 -28.30 -45.15
CA ALA A 268 85.00 -29.05 -44.53
C ALA A 268 85.64 -30.06 -45.50
N SER A 269 84.84 -30.80 -46.26
CA SER A 269 85.32 -31.71 -47.31
C SER A 269 86.07 -30.96 -48.41
N MET A 270 85.53 -29.84 -48.90
CA MET A 270 86.23 -29.00 -49.89
C MET A 270 87.57 -28.47 -49.34
N ASN A 271 87.62 -28.04 -48.08
CA ASN A 271 88.86 -27.65 -47.43
C ASN A 271 89.87 -28.80 -47.34
N GLN A 272 89.44 -30.02 -47.02
CA GLN A 272 90.31 -31.22 -47.04
C GLN A 272 90.82 -31.53 -48.45
N THR A 273 89.97 -31.43 -49.47
CA THR A 273 90.41 -31.62 -50.86
C THR A 273 91.41 -30.55 -51.27
N LEU A 274 91.21 -29.28 -50.89
CA LEU A 274 92.17 -28.22 -51.13
C LEU A 274 93.51 -28.48 -50.44
N ALA A 275 93.48 -28.94 -49.18
CA ALA A 275 94.70 -29.34 -48.46
C ALA A 275 95.42 -30.50 -49.16
N SER A 276 94.69 -31.55 -49.56
CA SER A 276 95.26 -32.69 -50.28
C SER A 276 95.80 -32.31 -51.66
N LEU A 277 95.10 -31.48 -52.41
CA LEU A 277 95.57 -30.92 -53.69
C LEU A 277 96.83 -30.08 -53.47
N ASN A 278 96.88 -29.29 -52.40
CA ASN A 278 98.06 -28.52 -52.04
C ASN A 278 99.25 -29.42 -51.67
N ASP A 279 99.01 -30.52 -50.95
CA ASP A 279 100.03 -31.54 -50.64
C ASP A 279 100.47 -32.31 -51.89
N GLN A 280 99.55 -32.63 -52.80
CA GLN A 280 99.90 -33.22 -54.09
C GLN A 280 100.75 -32.28 -54.91
N LEU A 281 100.41 -30.98 -54.96
CA LEU A 281 101.16 -29.96 -55.68
C LEU A 281 102.56 -29.77 -55.06
N SER A 282 102.66 -29.79 -53.73
CA SER A 282 103.96 -29.75 -53.05
C SER A 282 104.79 -31.01 -53.32
N SER A 283 104.16 -32.19 -53.35
CA SER A 283 104.80 -33.47 -53.69
C SER A 283 105.24 -33.54 -55.16
N LEU A 284 104.43 -33.03 -56.09
CA LEU A 284 104.74 -32.95 -57.51
C LEU A 284 105.88 -31.97 -57.73
N LYS A 285 105.90 -30.85 -56.99
CA LYS A 285 107.03 -29.93 -56.98
C LYS A 285 108.30 -30.61 -56.48
N THR A 286 108.24 -31.39 -55.40
CA THR A 286 109.41 -32.17 -54.91
C THR A 286 109.79 -33.30 -55.87
N GLN A 287 108.83 -33.93 -56.55
CA GLN A 287 109.08 -34.92 -57.60
C GLN A 287 109.70 -34.28 -58.83
N LEU A 288 109.28 -33.08 -59.23
CA LEU A 288 109.89 -32.33 -60.32
C LEU A 288 111.31 -31.90 -59.94
N GLU A 289 111.53 -31.48 -58.69
CA GLU A 289 112.87 -31.21 -58.14
C GLU A 289 113.75 -32.46 -58.12
N THR A 290 113.21 -33.66 -57.84
CA THR A 290 113.98 -34.92 -57.90
C THR A 290 114.15 -35.48 -59.32
N ARG A 291 113.19 -35.28 -60.23
CA ARG A 291 113.23 -35.74 -61.63
C ARG A 291 114.06 -34.82 -62.54
N VAL A 292 114.21 -33.54 -62.17
CA VAL A 292 115.21 -32.65 -62.78
C VAL A 292 116.64 -33.08 -62.40
N SER A 293 116.82 -33.96 -61.42
CA SER A 293 118.13 -34.47 -60.99
C SER A 293 118.51 -35.86 -61.54
N GLY A 294 117.71 -36.46 -62.43
CA GLY A 294 118.04 -37.72 -63.10
C GLY A 294 117.44 -37.75 -64.50
N GLY A 295 118.30 -37.63 -65.53
CA GLY A 295 117.96 -37.51 -66.96
C GLY A 295 117.19 -38.72 -67.53
N GLU A 296 116.92 -38.84 -68.82
CA GLU A 296 117.32 -38.11 -70.02
C GLU A 296 116.31 -38.52 -71.13
N GLU A 297 116.01 -37.59 -72.03
CA GLU A 297 115.52 -37.70 -73.42
C GLU A 297 114.56 -38.83 -73.88
N GLY A 298 113.38 -38.41 -74.37
CA GLY A 298 112.53 -39.19 -75.29
C GLY A 298 111.10 -38.64 -75.38
N PRO A 299 110.57 -38.30 -76.57
CA PRO A 299 109.53 -37.27 -76.72
C PRO A 299 108.07 -37.75 -76.53
N ASN A 300 107.26 -36.85 -75.96
CA ASN A 300 105.79 -36.91 -75.90
C ASN A 300 105.16 -37.12 -77.29
N PRO A 301 104.02 -37.83 -77.37
CA PRO A 301 102.79 -37.09 -77.64
C PRO A 301 101.51 -37.79 -77.12
N LEU A 302 100.75 -37.16 -76.22
CA LEU A 302 99.28 -37.32 -76.19
C LEU A 302 98.65 -36.20 -75.34
N ILE A 303 98.70 -35.01 -75.94
CA ILE A 303 98.13 -33.74 -75.51
C ILE A 303 96.59 -33.65 -75.72
N TYR A 304 95.87 -34.75 -75.96
CA TYR A 304 94.47 -34.67 -76.42
C TYR A 304 93.47 -35.65 -75.80
N VAL A 305 93.40 -35.75 -74.47
CA VAL A 305 92.16 -36.29 -73.83
C VAL A 305 91.58 -35.34 -72.77
N LEU A 306 92.15 -34.15 -72.64
CA LEU A 306 91.65 -33.11 -71.72
C LEU A 306 90.38 -32.33 -72.16
N PRO A 307 89.76 -32.48 -73.36
CA PRO A 307 88.50 -31.80 -73.62
C PRO A 307 87.22 -32.66 -73.50
N ILE A 308 87.30 -34.00 -73.48
CA ILE A 308 86.08 -34.85 -73.48
C ILE A 308 85.42 -34.92 -72.09
N ALA A 309 86.17 -34.65 -71.01
CA ALA A 309 85.62 -34.56 -69.66
C ALA A 309 84.85 -33.24 -69.39
N LEU A 310 85.11 -32.17 -70.13
CA LEU A 310 84.51 -30.85 -69.89
C LEU A 310 83.09 -30.70 -70.48
N ALA A 311 82.79 -31.36 -71.60
CA ALA A 311 81.47 -31.31 -72.21
C ALA A 311 80.40 -32.06 -71.39
N GLY A 312 80.76 -33.20 -70.78
CA GLY A 312 79.85 -33.97 -69.91
C GLY A 312 79.48 -33.21 -68.63
N VAL A 313 80.40 -32.43 -68.06
CA VAL A 313 80.17 -31.63 -66.86
C VAL A 313 79.29 -30.41 -67.14
N ALA A 314 79.45 -29.77 -68.30
CA ALA A 314 78.59 -28.64 -68.70
C ALA A 314 77.13 -29.07 -68.97
N ALA A 315 76.92 -30.23 -69.61
CA ALA A 315 75.58 -30.77 -69.86
C ALA A 315 74.88 -31.17 -68.55
N ALA A 316 75.59 -31.79 -67.61
CA ALA A 316 75.06 -32.12 -66.28
C ALA A 316 74.71 -30.86 -65.47
N PHE A 317 75.53 -29.80 -65.56
CA PHE A 317 75.28 -28.53 -64.89
C PHE A 317 74.07 -27.77 -65.47
N PHE A 318 73.85 -27.86 -66.78
CA PHE A 318 72.69 -27.24 -67.44
C PHE A 318 71.38 -27.94 -67.09
N ILE A 319 71.36 -29.29 -67.09
CA ILE A 319 70.19 -30.08 -66.68
C ILE A 319 69.86 -29.86 -65.19
N TYR A 320 70.88 -29.74 -64.33
CA TYR A 320 70.69 -29.43 -62.92
C TYR A 320 70.11 -28.01 -62.69
N ARG A 321 70.48 -27.01 -63.50
CA ARG A 321 69.92 -25.66 -63.39
C ARG A 321 68.47 -25.56 -63.89
N GLN A 322 68.11 -26.29 -64.94
CA GLN A 322 66.74 -26.23 -65.47
C GLN A 322 65.72 -26.86 -64.52
N LYS A 323 66.09 -27.98 -63.88
CA LYS A 323 65.22 -28.68 -62.93
C LYS A 323 64.96 -27.90 -61.63
N LYS A 324 65.81 -26.92 -61.30
CA LYS A 324 65.67 -26.04 -60.13
C LYS A 324 64.86 -24.76 -60.40
N ALA A 325 64.45 -24.53 -61.66
CA ALA A 325 63.63 -23.39 -62.06
C ALA A 325 62.15 -23.77 -62.29
N GLU A 326 61.81 -25.06 -62.20
CA GLU A 326 60.45 -25.60 -62.38
C GLU A 326 59.84 -26.14 -61.05
N GLU A 327 60.57 -26.03 -59.93
CA GLU A 327 60.03 -26.12 -58.56
C GLU A 327 59.85 -24.71 -57.98
#